data_AF-Q1PKW5-F1
#
_entry.id   AF-Q1PKW5-F1
#
_cell.length_a   1.000
_cell.length_b   1.000
_cell.length_c   1.000
_cell.angle_alpha   90.00
_cell.angle_beta   90.00
_cell.angle_gamma   90.00
#
_symmetry.space_group_name_H-M   'P 1'
#
loop_
_entity.id
_entity.type
_entity.pdbx_description
1 polymer ?
#
loop_
_entity_poly.entity_id
_entity_poly.type
_entity_poly.pdbx_seq_one_letter_code
_entity_poly.pdbx_strand_id
1 'polypeptide(L)' 'MLDKLQNERLNMKKDIYSNIKDSDALESFFECITFCSINSEGVDCTTACYLKHLEPNNIDYPLNFS' A
#
# COMPACT_ATOMS: atom_id res chain seq x y z
N MET A 1 -31.01 1.02 -17.69
CA MET A 1 -30.24 2.30 -17.73
C MET A 1 -29.90 2.75 -16.31
N LEU A 2 -30.87 2.73 -15.38
CA LEU A 2 -30.61 2.88 -13.95
C LEU A 2 -29.57 1.88 -13.40
N ASP A 3 -29.63 0.62 -13.84
CA ASP A 3 -28.72 -0.43 -13.35
C ASP A 3 -27.25 -0.17 -13.72
N LYS A 4 -27.00 0.43 -14.90
CA LYS A 4 -25.63 0.80 -15.33
C LYS A 4 -25.05 1.91 -14.47
N LEU A 5 -25.85 2.95 -14.21
CA LEU A 5 -25.45 4.09 -13.36
C LEU A 5 -25.20 3.66 -11.90
N GLN A 6 -25.97 2.70 -11.39
CA GLN A 6 -25.75 2.14 -10.06
C GLN A 6 -24.47 1.30 -10.00
N ASN A 7 -24.17 0.53 -11.05
CA ASN A 7 -22.97 -0.31 -11.12
C ASN A 7 -21.69 0.52 -11.28
N GLU A 8 -21.71 1.60 -12.07
CA GLU A 8 -20.60 2.56 -12.16
C GLU A 8 -20.32 3.26 -10.83
N ARG A 9 -21.37 3.69 -10.13
CA ARG A 9 -21.23 4.32 -8.80
C ARG A 9 -20.72 3.32 -7.74
N LEU A 10 -21.04 2.04 -7.87
CA LEU A 10 -20.54 0.98 -6.99
C LEU A 10 -19.05 0.69 -7.24
N ASN A 11 -18.62 0.69 -8.51
CA ASN A 11 -17.21 0.49 -8.88
C ASN A 11 -16.34 1.65 -8.40
N MET A 12 -16.75 2.90 -8.64
CA MET A 12 -16.01 4.07 -8.17
C MET A 12 -15.84 4.08 -6.63
N LYS A 13 -16.85 3.60 -5.89
CA LYS A 13 -16.74 3.42 -4.43
C LYS A 13 -15.71 2.35 -4.07
N LYS A 14 -15.70 1.20 -4.75
CA LYS A 14 -14.72 0.14 -4.50
C LYS A 14 -13.29 0.63 -4.73
N ASP A 15 -13.06 1.40 -5.79
CA ASP A 15 -11.75 1.95 -6.13
C ASP A 15 -11.30 3.00 -5.08
N ILE A 16 -12.21 3.79 -4.53
CA ILE A 16 -11.86 4.75 -3.45
C ILE A 16 -11.49 3.99 -2.16
N TYR A 17 -12.26 2.96 -1.79
CA TYR A 17 -11.99 2.20 -0.57
C TYR A 17 -10.74 1.31 -0.65
N SER A 18 -10.32 0.87 -1.83
CA SER A 18 -9.02 0.19 -2.00
C SER A 18 -7.86 1.15 -1.78
N ASN A 19 -7.90 2.33 -2.41
CA ASN A 19 -6.84 3.34 -2.30
C ASN A 19 -6.62 3.85 -0.86
N ILE A 20 -7.68 3.92 -0.04
CA ILE A 20 -7.56 4.33 1.37
C ILE A 20 -6.78 3.29 2.18
N LYS A 21 -7.03 1.99 1.96
CA LYS A 21 -6.28 0.92 2.64
C LYS A 21 -4.79 0.92 2.26
N ASP A 22 -4.49 1.25 1.01
CA ASP A 22 -3.12 1.34 0.52
C ASP A 22 -2.38 2.56 1.11
N SER A 23 -3.10 3.66 1.37
CA SER A 23 -2.56 4.84 2.05
C SER A 23 -2.09 4.52 3.48
N ASP A 24 -2.89 3.78 4.25
CA ASP A 24 -2.56 3.41 5.63
C ASP A 24 -1.34 2.46 5.69
N ALA A 25 -1.24 1.55 4.72
CA ALA A 25 -0.11 0.64 4.59
C ALA A 25 1.19 1.37 4.24
N LEU A 26 1.11 2.35 3.33
CA LEU A 26 2.25 3.17 2.92
C LEU A 26 2.74 4.09 4.05
N GLU A 27 1.83 4.72 4.79
CA GLU A 27 2.18 5.54 5.96
C GLU A 27 2.87 4.68 7.03
N SER A 28 2.30 3.52 7.35
CA SER A 28 2.90 2.57 8.29
C SER A 28 4.28 2.09 7.84
N PHE A 29 4.51 1.91 6.54
CA PHE A 29 5.82 1.57 5.99
C PHE A 29 6.85 2.68 6.27
N PHE A 30 6.49 3.95 6.05
CA PHE A 30 7.38 5.09 6.30
C PHE A 30 7.75 5.23 7.77
N GLU A 31 6.81 5.00 8.68
CA GLU A 31 7.09 4.96 10.11
C GLU A 31 8.09 3.85 10.46
N CYS A 32 7.90 2.66 9.89
CA CYS A 32 8.77 1.51 10.11
C CYS A 32 10.21 1.75 9.64
N ILE A 33 10.42 2.24 8.41
CA ILE A 33 11.79 2.50 7.92
C ILE A 33 12.46 3.66 8.66
N THR A 34 11.67 4.64 9.14
CA THR A 34 12.17 5.75 9.97
C THR A 34 12.70 5.20 11.29
N PHE A 35 11.96 4.28 11.92
CA PHE A 35 12.41 3.58 13.12
C PHE A 35 13.72 2.80 12.88
N CYS A 36 13.79 2.01 11.81
CA CYS A 36 15.03 1.29 11.43
C CYS A 36 16.22 2.25 11.29
N SER A 37 15.99 3.42 10.69
CA SER A 37 17.01 4.43 10.43
C SER A 37 17.50 5.08 11.72
N ILE A 38 16.60 5.43 12.63
CA ILE A 38 16.93 6.00 13.95
C ILE A 38 17.79 5.03 14.75
N ASN A 39 17.49 3.74 14.68
CA ASN A 39 18.20 2.70 15.43
C ASN A 39 19.41 2.12 14.70
N SER A 40 19.72 2.59 13.48
CA SER A 40 20.81 2.07 12.65
C SER A 40 20.76 0.55 12.44
N GLU A 41 19.55 -0.03 12.35
CA GLU A 41 19.32 -1.48 12.23
C GLU A 41 19.65 -2.04 10.83
N GLY A 42 19.95 -1.15 9.87
CA GLY A 42 20.43 -1.53 8.54
C GLY A 42 19.37 -2.19 7.67
N VAL A 43 19.85 -2.91 6.65
CA VAL A 43 19.04 -3.42 5.53
C VAL A 43 18.01 -4.46 5.99
N ASP A 44 18.34 -5.31 6.95
CA ASP A 44 17.45 -6.38 7.42
C ASP A 44 16.15 -5.82 8.02
N CYS A 45 16.23 -4.73 8.78
CA CYS A 45 15.06 -4.05 9.31
C CYS A 45 14.21 -3.42 8.20
N THR A 46 14.84 -2.75 7.22
CA THR A 46 14.13 -2.16 6.08
C THR A 46 13.42 -3.23 5.24
N THR A 47 14.07 -4.38 5.01
CA THR A 47 13.45 -5.52 4.32
C THR A 47 12.25 -6.06 5.11
N ALA A 48 12.36 -6.21 6.44
CA ALA A 48 11.23 -6.62 7.26
C ALA A 48 10.05 -5.62 7.20
N CYS A 49 10.32 -4.31 7.18
CA CYS A 49 9.30 -3.28 6.99
C CYS A 49 8.61 -3.41 5.64
N TYR A 50 9.36 -3.67 4.57
CA TYR A 50 8.80 -3.90 3.24
C TYR A 50 7.89 -5.12 3.24
N LEU A 51 8.35 -6.26 3.74
CA LEU A 51 7.56 -7.51 3.79
C LEU A 51 6.28 -7.35 4.63
N LYS A 52 6.35 -6.58 5.71
CA LYS A 52 5.21 -6.39 6.62
C LYS A 52 4.15 -5.44 6.08
N HIS A 53 4.55 -4.39 5.37
CA HIS A 53 3.66 -3.28 5.03
C HIS A 53 3.38 -3.14 3.53
N LEU A 54 4.30 -3.57 2.67
CA LEU A 54 4.21 -3.36 1.24
C LEU A 54 4.26 -4.64 0.41
N GLU A 55 4.77 -5.76 0.95
CA GLU A 55 4.74 -7.03 0.21
C GLU A 55 3.28 -7.41 -0.03
N PRO A 56 2.86 -7.36 -1.29
CA PRO A 56 1.52 -7.74 -1.59
C PRO A 56 1.51 -9.25 -1.72
N ASN A 57 0.63 -9.93 -1.00
CA ASN A 57 0.35 -11.34 -1.23
C ASN A 57 -0.30 -11.54 -2.63
N ASN A 58 0.38 -11.16 -3.74
CA ASN A 58 -0.06 -11.09 -5.14
C ASN A 58 -0.72 -9.77 -5.62
N ILE A 59 -0.04 -8.63 -5.52
CA ILE A 59 -0.41 -7.40 -6.27
C ILE A 59 0.79 -7.04 -7.16
N ASP A 60 0.53 -7.06 -8.46
CA ASP A 60 1.41 -6.65 -9.56
C ASP A 60 1.66 -5.13 -9.47
N TYR A 61 2.37 -4.67 -8.44
CA TYR A 61 2.83 -3.28 -8.38
C TYR A 61 4.25 -3.23 -8.94
N PRO A 62 4.44 -2.84 -10.21
CA PRO A 62 5.78 -2.66 -10.75
C PRO A 62 6.42 -1.49 -10.02
N LEU A 63 7.32 -1.79 -9.09
CA LEU A 63 8.27 -0.81 -8.55
C LEU A 63 9.26 -0.47 -9.67
N ASN A 64 8.83 0.41 -10.58
CA ASN A 64 9.72 1.03 -11.55
C ASN A 64 10.55 2.08 -10.82
N PHE A 65 11.75 1.69 -10.39
CA PHE A 65 12.79 2.63 -10.03
C PHE A 65 13.39 3.17 -11.35
N SER A 66 12.89 4.32 -11.78
CA SER A 66 13.53 5.15 -12.83
C SER A 66 14.82 5.78 -12.33
#